data_AF-A0A0F8YB85-F1
#
_entry.id   AF-A0A0F8YB85-F1
#
_cell.length_a   1.000
_cell.length_b   1.000
_cell.length_c   1.000
_cell.angle_alpha   90.00
_cell.angle_beta   90.00
_cell.angle_gamma   90.00
#
_symmetry.space_group_name_H-M   'P 1'
#
loop_
_entity.id
_entity.type
_entity.pdbx_description
1 polymer ?
#
loop_
_entity_poly.entity_id
_entity_poly.type
_entity_poly.pdbx_seq_one_letter_code
_entity_poly.pdbx_strand_id
1 'polypeptide(L)'
;ASIEAARLKSAAEARGVDMSEEVAAELTGILSDNKLNVTDGIVRVWRNGELEQWRVAPEIARAIQALRPGDIDLMVRILGMPANLMKSGITLNPAFQLFNFIRDTFDASIQSQYGFRLGLDSFKGFYESVKGAWLGRPSQTYKEFVLGGGGLTSLRGQGRRSAQEQVRRILPTQLGRSAVGQIMHPLAALKQFGVPFEEAGRVGEFMRARGRKANVMQAILASRDVTVDFQQMGAQMQGLSYMTAFLNPAIQGLDRFARVGALPVQRAIRALKSGAGAGQAAAEFASPAARVLFTAAATVSLPSLYFWLASRNDQEIKDLRKTSGGLIYWYVRSPEGEIVRLPKPFLWGQVFGTGLESALDAVADQDPEAMERFAEGILDQV
;
A
#
# COMPACT_ATOMS: atom_id res chain seq x y z
N ALA A 1 5.68 -22.08 35.21
CA ALA A 1 5.02 -21.81 33.91
C ALA A 1 3.51 -21.74 34.11
N SER A 2 2.79 -20.84 33.43
CA SER A 2 1.31 -20.77 33.55
C SER A 2 0.68 -22.06 33.00
N ILE A 3 -0.44 -22.50 33.57
CA ILE A 3 -1.20 -23.69 33.13
C ILE A 3 -1.54 -23.60 31.63
N GLU A 4 -1.77 -22.38 31.14
CA GLU A 4 -2.05 -22.08 29.74
C GLU A 4 -0.83 -22.28 28.82
N ALA A 5 0.38 -21.91 29.28
CA ALA A 5 1.62 -22.15 28.53
C ALA A 5 1.92 -23.64 28.38
N ALA A 6 1.66 -24.43 29.42
CA ALA A 6 1.78 -25.89 29.36
C ALA A 6 0.77 -26.48 28.36
N ARG A 7 -0.48 -26.00 28.34
CA ARG A 7 -1.50 -26.44 27.36
C ARG A 7 -1.12 -26.06 25.93
N LEU A 8 -0.60 -24.86 25.70
CA LEU A 8 -0.18 -24.39 24.38
C LEU A 8 0.99 -25.24 23.86
N LYS A 9 1.96 -25.52 24.72
CA LYS A 9 3.09 -26.42 24.42
C LYS A 9 2.61 -27.83 24.03
N SER A 10 1.80 -28.46 24.88
CA SER A 10 1.27 -29.80 24.58
C SER A 10 0.42 -29.85 23.29
N ALA A 11 -0.32 -28.77 22.98
CA ALA A 11 -1.11 -28.69 21.75
C ALA A 11 -0.27 -28.48 20.49
N ALA A 12 0.91 -27.87 20.61
CA ALA A 12 1.88 -27.70 19.52
C ALA A 12 2.68 -28.99 19.28
N GLU A 13 3.12 -29.64 20.36
CA GLU A 13 3.81 -30.95 20.30
C GLU A 13 2.91 -32.02 19.65
N ALA A 14 1.62 -32.04 19.98
CA ALA A 14 0.62 -32.91 19.35
C ALA A 14 0.45 -32.67 17.83
N ARG A 15 0.95 -31.55 17.31
CA ARG A 15 0.94 -31.19 15.89
C ARG A 15 2.33 -31.24 15.26
N GLY A 16 3.31 -31.82 15.94
CA GLY A 16 4.68 -31.98 15.46
C GLY A 16 5.51 -30.69 15.46
N VAL A 17 5.09 -29.68 16.22
CA VAL A 17 5.84 -28.43 16.40
C VAL A 17 6.53 -28.46 17.75
N ASP A 18 7.86 -28.53 17.74
CA ASP A 18 8.67 -28.44 18.95
C ASP A 18 8.71 -26.98 19.43
N MET A 19 8.41 -26.76 20.70
CA MET A 19 8.25 -25.44 21.29
C MET A 19 8.77 -25.44 22.73
N SER A 20 9.75 -24.57 23.01
CA SER A 20 10.31 -24.44 24.35
C SER A 20 9.28 -23.85 25.32
N GLU A 21 9.46 -24.12 26.63
CA GLU A 21 8.58 -23.56 27.66
C GLU A 21 8.60 -22.03 27.71
N GLU A 22 9.74 -21.41 27.44
CA GLU A 22 9.87 -19.95 27.35
C GLU A 22 9.06 -19.39 26.19
N VAL A 23 9.17 -19.99 25.00
CA VAL A 23 8.40 -19.57 23.82
C VAL A 23 6.91 -19.80 24.04
N ALA A 24 6.52 -20.91 24.67
CA ALA A 24 5.13 -21.16 25.02
C ALA A 24 4.59 -20.14 26.02
N ALA A 25 5.38 -19.72 27.01
CA ALA A 25 4.99 -18.69 27.97
C ALA A 25 4.84 -17.31 27.32
N GLU A 26 5.78 -16.92 26.45
CA GLU A 26 5.74 -15.67 25.71
C GLU A 26 4.56 -15.63 24.73
N LEU A 27 4.34 -16.71 23.96
CA LEU A 27 3.21 -16.84 23.06
C LEU A 27 1.88 -16.85 23.81
N THR A 28 1.81 -17.44 25.00
CA THR A 28 0.60 -17.37 25.82
C THR A 28 0.33 -15.93 26.28
N GLY A 29 1.38 -15.16 26.62
CA GLY A 29 1.24 -13.73 26.89
C GLY A 29 0.77 -12.92 25.67
N ILE A 30 1.22 -13.29 24.47
CA ILE A 30 0.86 -12.62 23.20
C ILE A 30 -0.54 -13.02 22.72
N LEU A 31 -0.91 -14.29 22.86
CA LEU A 31 -2.13 -14.90 22.34
C LEU A 31 -3.29 -14.92 23.35
N SER A 32 -3.02 -14.70 24.64
CA SER A 32 -4.10 -14.60 25.63
C SER A 32 -4.92 -13.33 25.41
N ASP A 33 -6.25 -13.49 25.47
CA ASP A 33 -7.23 -12.39 25.45
C ASP A 33 -7.17 -11.51 26.71
N ASN A 34 -6.21 -11.77 27.60
CA ASN A 34 -5.92 -10.98 28.80
C ASN A 34 -5.53 -9.53 28.51
N LYS A 35 -5.31 -9.17 27.24
CA LYS A 35 -5.11 -7.79 26.77
C LYS A 35 -6.33 -6.88 27.00
N LEU A 36 -7.51 -7.44 27.28
CA LEU A 36 -8.73 -6.69 27.56
C LEU A 36 -9.42 -7.06 28.87
N ASN A 37 -8.81 -7.93 29.69
CA ASN A 37 -9.39 -8.32 30.98
C ASN A 37 -8.97 -7.31 32.05
N VAL A 38 -9.75 -6.23 32.22
CA VAL A 38 -9.51 -5.17 33.22
C VAL A 38 -10.08 -5.61 34.58
N THR A 39 -9.89 -6.86 34.99
CA THR A 39 -10.56 -7.42 36.19
C THR A 39 -10.23 -6.67 37.49
N ASP A 40 -9.08 -6.00 37.55
CA ASP A 40 -8.59 -5.29 38.76
C ASP A 40 -8.38 -3.78 38.56
N GLY A 41 -8.98 -3.17 37.52
CA GLY A 41 -8.73 -1.76 37.19
C GLY A 41 -7.31 -1.49 36.68
N ILE A 42 -6.63 -2.53 36.20
CA ILE A 42 -5.29 -2.45 35.61
C ILE A 42 -5.41 -2.65 34.11
N VAL A 43 -4.99 -1.64 33.34
CA VAL A 43 -4.89 -1.69 31.88
C VAL A 43 -3.43 -1.89 31.50
N ARG A 44 -3.17 -2.81 30.58
CA ARG A 44 -1.83 -3.10 30.07
C ARG A 44 -1.62 -2.39 28.73
N VAL A 45 -0.65 -1.50 28.65
CA VAL A 45 -0.36 -0.68 27.46
C VAL A 45 1.08 -0.91 27.03
N TRP A 46 1.30 -1.07 25.72
CA TRP A 46 2.64 -1.12 25.16
C TRP A 46 3.13 0.28 24.82
N ARG A 47 4.27 0.68 25.37
CA ARG A 47 4.96 1.95 25.04
C ARG A 47 6.42 1.65 24.78
N ASN A 48 6.94 2.07 23.63
CA ASN A 48 8.33 1.85 23.21
C ASN A 48 8.81 0.39 23.24
N GLY A 49 7.89 -0.58 23.07
CA GLY A 49 8.22 -2.01 23.11
C GLY A 49 8.29 -2.61 24.52
N GLU A 50 8.01 -1.82 25.57
CA GLU A 50 7.87 -2.31 26.94
C GLU A 50 6.39 -2.34 27.36
N LEU A 51 6.02 -3.36 28.14
CA LEU A 51 4.66 -3.56 28.64
C LEU A 51 4.48 -2.80 29.97
N GLU A 52 3.80 -1.66 29.93
CA GLU A 52 3.47 -0.88 31.12
C GLU A 52 2.10 -1.27 31.69
N GLN A 53 1.97 -1.21 33.02
CA GLN A 53 0.71 -1.45 33.72
C GLN A 53 0.18 -0.15 34.33
N TRP A 54 -1.01 0.26 33.91
CA TRP A 54 -1.63 1.52 34.32
C TRP A 54 -2.86 1.19 35.18
N ARG A 55 -2.90 1.74 36.40
CA ARG A 55 -4.12 1.67 37.22
C ARG A 55 -5.07 2.77 36.76
N VAL A 56 -6.24 2.38 36.27
CA VAL A 56 -7.29 3.30 35.80
C VAL A 56 -8.36 3.46 36.87
N ALA A 57 -9.05 4.60 36.85
CA ALA A 57 -10.16 4.86 37.75
C ALA A 57 -11.29 3.81 37.57
N PRO A 58 -12.02 3.44 38.64
CA PRO A 58 -13.08 2.42 38.58
C PRO A 58 -14.17 2.71 37.53
N GLU A 59 -14.43 3.97 37.21
CA GLU A 59 -15.39 4.42 36.20
C GLU A 59 -14.90 4.07 34.80
N ILE A 60 -13.61 4.31 34.53
CA ILE A 60 -12.95 3.99 33.26
C ILE A 60 -12.82 2.48 33.10
N ALA A 61 -12.46 1.76 34.18
CA ALA A 61 -12.43 0.30 34.21
C ALA A 61 -13.80 -0.28 33.86
N ARG A 62 -14.88 0.23 34.46
CA ARG A 62 -16.26 -0.18 34.16
C ARG A 62 -16.66 0.15 32.73
N ALA A 63 -16.28 1.31 32.19
CA ALA A 63 -16.54 1.67 30.79
C ALA A 63 -15.82 0.74 29.81
N ILE A 64 -14.55 0.39 30.07
CA ILE A 64 -13.76 -0.52 29.24
C ILE A 64 -14.30 -1.96 29.34
N GLN A 65 -14.69 -2.42 30.54
CA GLN A 65 -15.32 -3.73 30.73
C GLN A 65 -16.73 -3.81 30.10
N ALA A 66 -17.47 -2.70 30.11
CA ALA A 66 -18.78 -2.61 29.49
C ALA A 66 -18.70 -2.65 27.95
N LEU A 67 -17.58 -2.19 27.38
CA LEU A 67 -17.26 -2.37 25.97
C LEU A 67 -16.82 -3.82 25.73
N ARG A 68 -17.77 -4.70 25.40
CA ARG A 68 -17.39 -6.03 24.88
C ARG A 68 -16.68 -5.82 23.53
N PRO A 69 -15.70 -6.66 23.16
CA PRO A 69 -15.04 -6.58 21.85
C PRO A 69 -16.02 -6.55 20.66
N GLY A 70 -17.22 -7.12 20.82
CA GLY A 70 -18.30 -7.08 19.83
C GLY A 70 -19.04 -5.74 19.71
N ASP A 71 -19.09 -4.92 20.76
CA ASP A 71 -19.81 -3.64 20.76
C ASP A 71 -18.97 -2.53 20.10
N ILE A 72 -17.65 -2.56 20.30
CA ILE A 72 -16.69 -1.73 19.55
C ILE A 72 -16.75 -2.08 18.06
N ASP A 73 -16.83 -3.37 17.71
CA ASP A 73 -16.94 -3.83 16.32
C ASP A 73 -18.26 -3.36 15.68
N LEU A 74 -19.38 -3.33 16.41
CA LEU A 74 -20.65 -2.79 15.90
C LEU A 74 -20.56 -1.28 15.63
N MET A 75 -20.03 -0.50 16.58
CA MET A 75 -19.88 0.96 16.40
C MET A 75 -18.92 1.29 15.26
N VAL A 76 -17.77 0.61 15.18
CA VAL A 76 -16.80 0.75 14.10
C VAL A 76 -17.41 0.34 12.76
N ARG A 77 -18.24 -0.72 12.72
CA ARG A 77 -18.94 -1.15 11.49
C ARG A 77 -19.98 -0.14 11.04
N ILE A 78 -20.75 0.45 11.95
CA ILE A 78 -21.78 1.45 11.62
C ILE A 78 -21.12 2.75 11.15
N LEU A 79 -20.15 3.27 11.91
CA LEU A 79 -19.40 4.48 11.57
C LEU A 79 -18.57 4.28 10.29
N GLY A 80 -18.07 3.07 10.06
CA GLY A 80 -17.34 2.72 8.86
C GLY A 80 -18.20 2.28 7.69
N MET A 81 -19.52 2.15 7.85
CA MET A 81 -20.40 1.71 6.77
C MET A 81 -20.40 2.70 5.59
N PRO A 82 -20.52 4.04 5.80
CA PRO A 82 -20.44 5.00 4.70
C PRO A 82 -19.06 5.00 4.03
N ALA A 83 -17.97 4.99 4.81
CA ALA A 83 -16.61 5.01 4.28
C ALA A 83 -16.26 3.73 3.50
N ASN A 84 -16.65 2.56 4.02
CA ASN A 84 -16.45 1.28 3.35
C ASN A 84 -17.32 1.16 2.09
N LEU A 85 -18.55 1.67 2.13
CA LEU A 85 -19.42 1.70 0.96
C LEU A 85 -18.83 2.59 -0.14
N MET A 86 -18.41 3.81 0.19
CA MET A 86 -17.72 4.71 -0.75
C MET A 86 -16.45 4.08 -1.31
N LYS A 87 -15.59 3.53 -0.46
CA LYS A 87 -14.36 2.84 -0.89
C LYS A 87 -14.66 1.67 -1.81
N SER A 88 -15.66 0.86 -1.47
CA SER A 88 -16.09 -0.25 -2.31
C SER A 88 -16.65 0.23 -3.66
N GLY A 89 -17.47 1.28 -3.67
CA GLY A 89 -18.02 1.85 -4.90
C GLY A 89 -16.94 2.40 -5.83
N ILE A 90 -15.97 3.14 -5.28
CA ILE A 90 -14.85 3.68 -6.05
C ILE A 90 -13.94 2.54 -6.54
N THR A 91 -13.56 1.59 -5.67
CA THR A 91 -12.65 0.48 -6.02
C THR A 91 -13.25 -0.55 -6.97
N LEU A 92 -14.58 -0.65 -7.05
CA LEU A 92 -15.27 -1.53 -8.00
C LEU A 92 -15.45 -0.89 -9.38
N ASN A 93 -15.22 0.42 -9.52
CA ASN A 93 -15.29 1.09 -10.81
C ASN A 93 -14.12 0.64 -11.72
N PRO A 94 -14.38 0.07 -12.91
CA PRO A 94 -13.33 -0.37 -13.84
C PRO A 94 -12.37 0.74 -14.26
N ALA A 95 -12.86 1.97 -14.46
CA ALA A 95 -12.00 3.10 -14.82
C ALA A 95 -11.01 3.43 -13.68
N PHE A 96 -11.48 3.37 -12.44
CA PHE A 96 -10.61 3.55 -11.27
C PHE A 96 -9.58 2.43 -11.16
N GLN A 97 -9.94 1.17 -11.42
CA GLN A 97 -8.98 0.06 -11.40
C GLN A 97 -7.89 0.23 -12.45
N LEU A 98 -8.24 0.70 -13.66
CA LEU A 98 -7.27 0.99 -14.70
C LEU A 98 -6.34 2.16 -14.32
N PHE A 99 -6.90 3.24 -13.76
CA PHE A 99 -6.09 4.36 -13.31
C PHE A 99 -5.16 3.98 -12.15
N ASN A 100 -5.62 3.15 -11.21
CA ASN A 100 -4.71 2.62 -10.18
C ASN A 100 -3.66 1.72 -10.77
N PHE A 101 -3.98 0.84 -11.72
CA PHE A 101 -2.97 0.00 -12.36
C PHE A 101 -1.83 0.83 -12.99
N ILE A 102 -2.17 1.94 -13.66
CA ILE A 102 -1.17 2.87 -14.20
C ILE A 102 -0.35 3.47 -13.04
N ARG A 103 -1.02 4.03 -12.03
CA ARG A 103 -0.36 4.66 -10.88
C ARG A 103 0.57 3.70 -10.14
N ASP A 104 0.06 2.51 -9.81
CA ASP A 104 0.76 1.46 -9.07
C ASP A 104 1.94 0.91 -9.89
N THR A 105 1.89 0.98 -11.22
CA THR A 105 3.04 0.65 -12.09
C THR A 105 4.18 1.65 -11.93
N PHE A 106 3.87 2.94 -11.83
CA PHE A 106 4.88 3.95 -11.50
C PHE A 106 5.43 3.74 -10.09
N ASP A 107 4.54 3.59 -9.10
CA ASP A 107 4.95 3.37 -7.71
C ASP A 107 5.84 2.13 -7.56
N ALA A 108 5.48 1.01 -8.20
CA ALA A 108 6.30 -0.21 -8.18
C ALA A 108 7.66 -0.01 -8.84
N SER A 109 7.74 0.73 -9.95
CA SER A 109 9.02 1.03 -10.61
C SER A 109 9.96 1.86 -9.72
N ILE A 110 9.39 2.79 -8.96
CA ILE A 110 10.12 3.67 -8.04
C ILE A 110 10.58 2.88 -6.80
N GLN A 111 9.69 2.07 -6.23
CA GLN A 111 9.87 1.43 -4.93
C GLN A 111 10.59 0.06 -5.02
N SER A 112 10.78 -0.47 -6.22
CA SER A 112 11.39 -1.79 -6.43
C SER A 112 12.83 -1.89 -5.95
N GLN A 113 13.08 -2.92 -5.14
CA GLN A 113 14.42 -3.29 -4.71
C GLN A 113 15.15 -4.09 -5.81
N TYR A 114 14.40 -4.84 -6.63
CA TYR A 114 14.93 -5.76 -7.64
C TYR A 114 14.97 -5.17 -9.07
N GLY A 115 14.72 -3.87 -9.22
CA GLY A 115 14.85 -3.17 -10.49
C GLY A 115 13.70 -3.51 -11.45
N PHE A 116 12.48 -3.30 -10.97
CA PHE A 116 11.24 -3.36 -11.73
C PHE A 116 11.29 -2.42 -12.92
N ARG A 117 10.95 -2.94 -14.10
CA ARG A 117 10.91 -2.19 -15.35
C ARG A 117 9.50 -1.64 -15.54
N LEU A 118 9.40 -0.31 -15.56
CA LEU A 118 8.16 0.42 -15.79
C LEU A 118 7.41 -0.15 -17.01
N GLY A 119 6.13 -0.47 -16.83
CA GLY A 119 5.29 -1.12 -17.84
C GLY A 119 5.56 -2.62 -17.99
N LEU A 120 6.78 -3.03 -18.37
CA LEU A 120 7.07 -4.42 -18.75
C LEU A 120 6.78 -5.43 -17.65
N ASP A 121 7.24 -5.18 -16.43
CA ASP A 121 7.07 -6.13 -15.33
C ASP A 121 5.63 -6.06 -14.77
N SER A 122 4.96 -4.90 -14.82
CA SER A 122 3.51 -4.78 -14.54
C SER A 122 2.67 -5.58 -15.51
N PHE A 123 2.94 -5.50 -16.82
CA PHE A 123 2.20 -6.25 -17.84
C PHE A 123 2.42 -7.76 -17.71
N LYS A 124 3.65 -8.20 -17.38
CA LYS A 124 3.92 -9.60 -17.08
C LYS A 124 3.16 -10.07 -15.85
N GLY A 125 3.20 -9.28 -14.78
CA GLY A 125 2.46 -9.59 -13.56
C GLY A 125 0.95 -9.63 -13.78
N PHE A 126 0.41 -8.68 -14.53
CA PHE A 126 -0.98 -8.65 -14.97
C PHE A 126 -1.33 -9.91 -15.76
N TYR A 127 -0.52 -10.28 -16.76
CA TYR A 127 -0.74 -11.47 -17.58
C TYR A 127 -0.72 -12.78 -16.75
N GLU A 128 0.23 -12.90 -15.82
CA GLU A 128 0.28 -14.05 -14.90
C GLU A 128 -0.96 -14.11 -13.98
N SER A 129 -1.40 -12.96 -13.47
CA SER A 129 -2.62 -12.89 -12.65
C SER A 129 -3.88 -13.16 -13.48
N VAL A 130 -3.98 -12.72 -14.73
CA VAL A 130 -5.07 -13.09 -15.65
C VAL A 130 -5.13 -14.60 -15.85
N LYS A 131 -3.97 -15.24 -16.11
CA LYS A 131 -3.90 -16.70 -16.24
C LYS A 131 -4.38 -17.42 -14.99
N GLY A 132 -4.01 -16.95 -13.80
CA GLY A 132 -4.43 -17.53 -12.54
C GLY A 132 -5.88 -17.25 -12.17
N ALA A 133 -6.24 -15.97 -12.09
CA ALA A 133 -7.52 -15.48 -11.55
C ALA A 133 -8.69 -15.59 -12.53
N TRP A 134 -8.49 -15.34 -13.83
CA TRP A 134 -9.57 -15.34 -14.81
C TRP A 134 -9.62 -16.65 -15.61
N LEU A 135 -8.47 -17.17 -16.04
CA LEU A 135 -8.41 -18.35 -16.90
C LEU A 135 -8.32 -19.67 -16.13
N GLY A 136 -8.12 -19.63 -14.81
CA GLY A 136 -7.98 -20.83 -13.97
C GLY A 136 -6.76 -21.69 -14.33
N ARG A 137 -5.75 -21.09 -14.96
CA ARG A 137 -4.49 -21.73 -15.38
C ARG A 137 -3.30 -21.09 -14.67
N PRO A 138 -3.23 -21.14 -13.33
CA PRO A 138 -2.16 -20.49 -12.57
C PRO A 138 -0.80 -21.10 -12.93
N SER A 139 0.17 -20.26 -13.31
CA SER A 139 1.55 -20.69 -13.51
C SER A 139 2.20 -21.09 -12.19
N GLN A 140 3.32 -21.82 -12.24
CA GLN A 140 4.05 -22.20 -11.03
C GLN A 140 4.47 -20.97 -10.21
N THR A 141 4.94 -19.92 -10.86
CA THR A 141 5.32 -18.66 -10.23
C THR A 141 4.14 -17.97 -9.55
N TYR A 142 2.97 -17.93 -10.21
CA TYR A 142 1.77 -17.37 -9.61
C TYR A 142 1.27 -18.20 -8.41
N LYS A 143 1.39 -19.54 -8.47
CA LYS A 143 1.11 -20.40 -7.32
C LYS A 143 2.03 -20.10 -6.15
N GLU A 144 3.34 -19.97 -6.37
CA GLU A 144 4.30 -19.59 -5.33
C GLU A 144 3.95 -18.23 -4.70
N PHE A 145 3.57 -17.25 -5.54
CA PHE A 145 3.13 -15.93 -5.07
C PHE A 145 1.90 -16.00 -4.16
N VAL A 146 0.85 -16.71 -4.59
CA VAL A 146 -0.40 -16.85 -3.82
C VAL A 146 -0.17 -17.66 -2.55
N LEU A 147 0.58 -18.77 -2.62
CA LEU A 147 0.94 -19.60 -1.46
C LEU A 147 1.77 -18.83 -0.44
N GLY A 148 2.66 -17.96 -0.91
CA GLY A 148 3.45 -17.08 -0.06
C GLY A 148 2.64 -15.94 0.59
N GLY A 149 1.33 -15.83 0.29
CA GLY A 149 0.47 -14.81 0.86
C GLY A 149 0.51 -13.46 0.12
N GLY A 150 1.05 -13.42 -1.10
CA GLY A 150 1.16 -12.19 -1.89
C GLY A 150 -0.18 -11.53 -2.22
N GLY A 151 -1.27 -12.29 -2.32
CA GLY A 151 -2.62 -11.76 -2.56
C GLY A 151 -3.31 -11.21 -1.30
N LEU A 152 -2.83 -11.56 -0.10
CA LEU A 152 -3.42 -11.16 1.19
C LEU A 152 -3.22 -9.67 1.49
N THR A 153 -2.21 -9.03 0.90
CA THR A 153 -1.93 -7.60 1.09
C THR A 153 -2.87 -6.67 0.34
N SER A 154 -3.75 -7.20 -0.51
CA SER A 154 -4.78 -6.40 -1.18
C SER A 154 -5.84 -5.91 -0.19
N LEU A 155 -6.52 -4.81 -0.54
CA LEU A 155 -7.69 -4.31 0.19
C LEU A 155 -8.77 -5.37 0.45
N ARG A 156 -8.84 -6.40 -0.41
CA ARG A 156 -9.81 -7.49 -0.37
C ARG A 156 -9.29 -8.74 0.36
N GLY A 157 -7.98 -8.80 0.61
CA GLY A 157 -7.28 -9.89 1.29
C GLY A 157 -7.43 -9.87 2.82
N GLN A 158 -8.09 -8.85 3.38
CA GLN A 158 -8.29 -8.72 4.83
C GLN A 158 -9.43 -9.62 5.33
N GLY A 159 -9.08 -10.68 6.07
CA GLY A 159 -10.02 -11.52 6.80
C GLY A 159 -9.79 -13.03 6.63
N ARG A 160 -10.26 -13.84 7.60
CA ARG A 160 -10.11 -15.31 7.60
C ARG A 160 -10.72 -15.99 6.36
N ARG A 161 -11.77 -15.41 5.76
CA ARG A 161 -12.41 -15.92 4.54
C ARG A 161 -11.55 -15.68 3.28
N SER A 162 -10.76 -14.62 3.25
CA SER A 162 -9.93 -14.23 2.10
C SER A 162 -8.74 -15.17 1.87
N ALA A 163 -8.18 -15.76 2.94
CA ALA A 163 -7.12 -16.77 2.82
C ALA A 163 -7.63 -18.07 2.18
N GLN A 164 -8.84 -18.52 2.55
CA GLN A 164 -9.47 -19.69 1.95
C GLN A 164 -9.81 -19.46 0.46
N GLU A 165 -10.24 -18.26 0.10
CA GLU A 165 -10.56 -17.90 -1.28
C GLU A 165 -9.32 -17.85 -2.17
N GLN A 166 -8.18 -17.36 -1.65
CA GLN A 166 -6.91 -17.35 -2.38
C GLN A 166 -6.36 -18.76 -2.61
N VAL A 167 -6.41 -19.62 -1.59
CA VAL A 167 -5.99 -21.04 -1.74
C VAL A 167 -6.88 -21.78 -2.73
N ARG A 168 -8.19 -21.49 -2.77
CA ARG A 168 -9.11 -22.06 -3.77
C ARG A 168 -8.79 -21.69 -5.22
N ARG A 169 -8.14 -20.54 -5.47
CA ARG A 169 -7.76 -20.10 -6.83
C ARG A 169 -6.57 -20.87 -7.42
N ILE A 170 -5.75 -21.50 -6.56
CA ILE A 170 -4.55 -22.24 -6.97
C ILE A 170 -4.71 -23.76 -6.88
N LEU A 171 -5.76 -24.23 -6.21
CA LEU A 171 -6.12 -25.64 -6.16
C LEU A 171 -6.69 -26.07 -7.53
N PRO A 172 -6.31 -27.26 -8.05
CA PRO A 172 -6.87 -27.77 -9.29
C PRO A 172 -8.37 -27.98 -9.13
N THR A 173 -9.15 -27.21 -9.88
CA THR A 173 -10.61 -27.23 -9.83
C THR A 173 -11.13 -28.58 -10.34
N GLN A 174 -11.58 -29.46 -9.45
CA GLN A 174 -12.76 -30.25 -9.79
C GLN A 174 -13.89 -29.23 -9.92
N LEU A 175 -14.29 -28.91 -11.15
CA LEU A 175 -15.33 -27.93 -11.49
C LEU A 175 -16.69 -28.36 -10.92
N GLY A 176 -16.91 -28.08 -9.64
CA GLY A 176 -18.21 -28.16 -8.99
C GLY A 176 -19.02 -26.89 -9.23
N ARG A 177 -20.34 -27.02 -9.34
CA ARG A 177 -21.39 -25.99 -9.56
C ARG A 177 -21.26 -24.68 -8.73
N SER A 178 -20.39 -24.62 -7.73
CA SER A 178 -20.11 -23.48 -6.86
C SER A 178 -19.33 -22.34 -7.55
N ALA A 179 -18.43 -22.64 -8.49
CA ALA A 179 -17.69 -21.60 -9.22
C ALA A 179 -18.59 -20.81 -10.19
N VAL A 180 -19.59 -21.48 -10.78
CA VAL A 180 -20.58 -20.86 -11.67
C VAL A 180 -21.50 -19.91 -10.89
N GLY A 181 -21.91 -20.28 -9.68
CA GLY A 181 -22.76 -19.43 -8.83
C GLY A 181 -22.07 -18.16 -8.31
N GLN A 182 -20.75 -18.18 -8.08
CA GLN A 182 -19.99 -16.99 -7.67
C GLN A 182 -19.77 -15.99 -8.82
N ILE A 183 -19.74 -16.46 -10.07
CA ILE A 183 -19.66 -15.60 -11.26
C ILE A 183 -21.00 -14.88 -11.52
N MET A 184 -22.12 -15.43 -11.05
CA MET A 184 -23.47 -14.88 -11.28
C MET A 184 -23.85 -13.73 -10.33
N HIS A 185 -23.05 -13.42 -9.31
CA HIS A 185 -23.26 -12.23 -8.47
C HIS A 185 -22.45 -11.04 -9.02
N PRO A 186 -23.10 -9.93 -9.41
CA PRO A 186 -22.43 -8.81 -10.09
C PRO A 186 -21.30 -8.20 -9.24
N LEU A 187 -21.48 -8.15 -7.91
CA LEU A 187 -20.45 -7.70 -6.96
C LEU A 187 -19.23 -8.63 -6.91
N ALA A 188 -19.43 -9.94 -7.01
CA ALA A 188 -18.33 -10.91 -7.01
C ALA A 188 -17.59 -10.91 -8.36
N ALA A 189 -18.32 -10.76 -9.47
CA ALA A 189 -17.74 -10.60 -10.79
C ALA A 189 -16.86 -9.32 -10.88
N LEU A 190 -17.36 -8.18 -10.39
CA LEU A 190 -16.58 -6.93 -10.33
C LEU A 190 -15.35 -7.04 -9.44
N LYS A 191 -15.44 -7.77 -8.31
CA LYS A 191 -14.27 -8.05 -7.46
C LYS A 191 -13.23 -8.91 -8.18
N GLN A 192 -13.66 -9.97 -8.87
CA GLN A 192 -12.76 -10.85 -9.60
C GLN A 192 -12.12 -10.17 -10.82
N PHE A 193 -12.85 -9.26 -11.46
CA PHE A 193 -12.33 -8.40 -12.52
C PHE A 193 -11.15 -7.55 -12.04
N GLY A 194 -11.19 -6.99 -10.83
CA GLY A 194 -10.09 -6.13 -10.36
C GLY A 194 -8.82 -6.85 -9.92
N VAL A 195 -8.85 -8.17 -9.71
CA VAL A 195 -7.72 -8.91 -9.14
C VAL A 195 -6.43 -8.73 -9.95
N PRO A 196 -6.42 -8.92 -11.28
CA PRO A 196 -5.17 -8.78 -12.04
C PRO A 196 -4.62 -7.37 -12.05
N PHE A 197 -5.48 -6.35 -12.01
CA PHE A 197 -5.05 -4.95 -11.93
C PHE A 197 -4.40 -4.64 -10.58
N GLU A 198 -4.99 -5.11 -9.47
CA GLU A 198 -4.48 -4.88 -8.10
C GLU A 198 -3.20 -5.67 -7.78
N GLU A 199 -2.99 -6.83 -8.42
CA GLU A 199 -1.84 -7.70 -8.16
C GLU A 199 -0.71 -7.53 -9.16
N ALA A 200 -0.92 -6.84 -10.28
CA ALA A 200 0.05 -6.74 -11.37
C ALA A 200 1.45 -6.30 -10.92
N GLY A 201 1.55 -5.17 -10.20
CA GLY A 201 2.84 -4.67 -9.70
C GLY A 201 3.52 -5.65 -8.73
N ARG A 202 2.73 -6.28 -7.85
CA ARG A 202 3.24 -7.23 -6.85
C ARG A 202 3.72 -8.54 -7.47
N VAL A 203 2.94 -9.11 -8.39
CA VAL A 203 3.33 -10.30 -9.15
C VAL A 203 4.54 -10.00 -10.03
N GLY A 204 4.58 -8.83 -10.66
CA GLY A 204 5.72 -8.38 -11.45
C GLY A 204 7.01 -8.29 -10.63
N GLU A 205 6.98 -7.67 -9.45
CA GLU A 205 8.14 -7.61 -8.55
C GLU A 205 8.53 -8.99 -8.04
N PHE A 206 7.55 -9.83 -7.68
CA PHE A 206 7.81 -11.21 -7.28
C PHE A 206 8.57 -11.97 -8.36
N MET A 207 8.11 -11.90 -9.63
CA MET A 207 8.79 -12.51 -10.77
C MET A 207 10.20 -11.95 -10.95
N ARG A 208 10.39 -10.64 -10.75
CA ARG A 208 11.69 -9.98 -10.87
C ARG A 208 12.67 -10.44 -9.80
N ALA A 209 12.22 -10.51 -8.55
CA ALA A 209 12.98 -10.99 -7.41
C ALA A 209 13.38 -12.47 -7.61
N ARG A 210 12.44 -13.33 -8.03
CA ARG A 210 12.71 -14.74 -8.36
C ARG A 210 13.72 -14.86 -9.52
N GLY A 211 13.60 -14.02 -10.55
CA GLY A 211 14.56 -13.95 -11.66
C GLY A 211 15.97 -13.49 -11.24
N ARG A 212 16.08 -12.74 -10.14
CA ARG A 212 17.34 -12.38 -9.48
C ARG A 212 17.77 -13.37 -8.41
N LYS A 213 17.21 -14.59 -8.42
CA LYS A 213 17.53 -15.70 -7.50
C LYS A 213 17.19 -15.42 -6.02
N ALA A 214 16.28 -14.49 -5.74
CA ALA A 214 15.74 -14.34 -4.39
C ALA A 214 14.97 -15.61 -3.97
N ASN A 215 15.03 -15.95 -2.68
CA ASN A 215 14.20 -17.02 -2.16
C ASN A 215 12.71 -16.60 -2.16
N VAL A 216 11.79 -17.56 -2.06
CA VAL A 216 10.34 -17.29 -2.17
C VAL A 216 9.89 -16.26 -1.14
N MET A 217 10.35 -16.37 0.11
CA MET A 217 9.94 -15.45 1.18
C MET A 217 10.45 -14.02 0.95
N GLN A 218 11.71 -13.86 0.53
CA GLN A 218 12.28 -12.57 0.16
C GLN A 218 11.53 -11.94 -1.01
N ALA A 219 11.20 -12.74 -2.03
CA ALA A 219 10.42 -12.27 -3.17
C ALA A 219 9.01 -11.85 -2.75
N ILE A 220 8.37 -12.54 -1.81
CA ILE A 220 7.08 -12.13 -1.24
C ILE A 220 7.23 -10.81 -0.49
N LEU A 221 8.21 -10.68 0.43
CA LEU A 221 8.41 -9.45 1.18
C LEU A 221 8.65 -8.26 0.26
N ALA A 222 9.50 -8.42 -0.76
CA ALA A 222 9.74 -7.40 -1.77
C ALA A 222 8.46 -7.04 -2.55
N SER A 223 7.65 -8.04 -2.91
CA SER A 223 6.37 -7.79 -3.59
C SER A 223 5.36 -7.03 -2.73
N ARG A 224 5.46 -7.10 -1.40
CA ARG A 224 4.61 -6.32 -0.48
C ARG A 224 5.08 -4.87 -0.38
N ASP A 225 6.36 -4.63 -0.59
CA ASP A 225 6.97 -3.31 -0.45
C ASP A 225 6.82 -2.43 -1.69
N VAL A 226 6.51 -2.98 -2.87
CA VAL A 226 6.35 -2.18 -4.10
C VAL A 226 5.03 -1.42 -4.21
N THR A 227 4.02 -1.80 -3.43
CA THR A 227 2.73 -1.08 -3.34
C THR A 227 2.35 -0.85 -1.88
N VAL A 228 1.29 -0.10 -1.63
CA VAL A 228 0.76 0.13 -0.27
C VAL A 228 0.31 -1.20 0.35
N ASP A 229 0.87 -1.60 1.49
CA ASP A 229 0.44 -2.80 2.22
C ASP A 229 -0.71 -2.44 3.16
N PHE A 230 -1.93 -2.76 2.73
CA PHE A 230 -3.13 -2.49 3.49
C PHE A 230 -3.21 -3.29 4.80
N GLN A 231 -2.35 -4.30 5.01
CA GLN A 231 -2.30 -5.05 6.28
C GLN A 231 -1.45 -4.38 7.35
N GLN A 232 -0.59 -3.42 7.00
CA GLN A 232 0.24 -2.69 7.97
C GLN A 232 -0.58 -1.61 8.67
N MET A 233 -1.43 -2.01 9.63
CA MET A 233 -2.29 -1.10 10.39
C MET A 233 -2.24 -1.44 11.89
N GLY A 234 -1.75 -0.51 12.70
CA GLY A 234 -1.86 -0.61 14.16
C GLY A 234 -3.30 -0.44 14.64
N ALA A 235 -3.62 -0.92 15.85
CA ALA A 235 -5.00 -0.97 16.37
C ALA A 235 -5.72 0.41 16.36
N GLN A 236 -5.00 1.51 16.62
CA GLN A 236 -5.55 2.87 16.58
C GLN A 236 -5.80 3.36 15.14
N MET A 237 -4.87 3.05 14.21
CA MET A 237 -5.02 3.34 12.79
C MET A 237 -6.14 2.54 12.13
N GLN A 238 -6.42 1.35 12.65
CA GLN A 238 -7.53 0.51 12.19
C GLN A 238 -8.88 1.20 12.43
N GLY A 239 -9.11 1.77 13.62
CA GLY A 239 -10.33 2.52 13.94
C GLY A 239 -10.50 3.77 13.06
N LEU A 240 -9.46 4.58 12.90
CA LEU A 240 -9.51 5.81 12.10
C LEU A 240 -9.67 5.55 10.60
N SER A 241 -9.03 4.50 10.08
CA SER A 241 -9.18 4.08 8.68
C SER A 241 -10.56 3.50 8.37
N TYR A 242 -11.30 3.02 9.36
CA TYR A 242 -12.69 2.63 9.14
C TYR A 242 -13.59 3.87 9.00
N MET A 243 -13.26 4.97 9.67
CA MET A 243 -14.05 6.21 9.63
C MET A 243 -13.76 7.08 8.40
N THR A 244 -12.54 7.00 7.84
CA THR A 244 -12.09 7.86 6.74
C THR A 244 -11.54 7.04 5.58
N ALA A 245 -12.06 7.28 4.37
CA ALA A 245 -11.60 6.57 3.19
C ALA A 245 -10.16 6.97 2.86
N PHE A 246 -9.31 5.98 2.58
CA PHE A 246 -7.92 6.16 2.11
C PHE A 246 -6.94 6.89 3.04
N LEU A 247 -7.30 7.13 4.31
CA LEU A 247 -6.40 7.74 5.31
C LEU A 247 -5.11 6.93 5.51
N ASN A 248 -5.22 5.61 5.64
CA ASN A 248 -4.06 4.74 5.84
C ASN A 248 -3.09 4.77 4.63
N PRO A 249 -3.55 4.59 3.37
CA PRO A 249 -2.70 4.81 2.20
C PRO A 249 -2.03 6.18 2.13
N ALA A 250 -2.74 7.26 2.48
CA ALA A 250 -2.18 8.61 2.48
C ALA A 250 -1.03 8.75 3.49
N ILE A 251 -1.23 8.29 4.73
CA ILE A 251 -0.21 8.32 5.78
C ILE A 251 0.98 7.42 5.42
N GLN A 252 0.74 6.21 4.91
CA GLN A 252 1.81 5.31 4.49
C GLN A 252 2.62 5.88 3.31
N GLY A 253 1.96 6.56 2.37
CA GLY A 253 2.62 7.28 1.27
C GLY A 253 3.54 8.39 1.78
N LEU A 254 3.03 9.23 2.70
CA LEU A 254 3.80 10.31 3.34
C LEU A 254 4.99 9.79 4.14
N ASP A 255 4.77 8.79 4.97
CA ASP A 255 5.81 8.16 5.78
C ASP A 255 6.91 7.55 4.90
N ARG A 256 6.53 6.82 3.85
CA ARG A 256 7.49 6.22 2.92
C ARG A 256 8.27 7.28 2.14
N PHE A 257 7.62 8.35 1.68
CA PHE A 257 8.31 9.48 1.07
C PHE A 257 9.28 10.16 2.04
N ALA A 258 8.90 10.34 3.30
CA ALA A 258 9.78 10.90 4.32
C ALA A 258 11.02 10.01 4.53
N ARG A 259 10.82 8.70 4.73
CA ARG A 259 11.91 7.75 4.99
C ARG A 259 12.85 7.55 3.81
N VAL A 260 12.29 7.47 2.60
CA VAL A 260 13.03 7.04 1.40
C VAL A 260 13.46 8.22 0.53
N GLY A 261 12.77 9.36 0.60
CA GLY A 261 13.06 10.56 -0.18
C GLY A 261 13.64 11.70 0.66
N ALA A 262 12.87 12.24 1.61
CA ALA A 262 13.22 13.49 2.30
C ALA A 262 14.42 13.36 3.26
N LEU A 263 14.45 12.31 4.09
CA LEU A 263 15.51 12.13 5.09
C LEU A 263 16.91 11.92 4.48
N PRO A 264 17.11 11.09 3.45
CA PRO A 264 18.41 10.97 2.77
C PRO A 264 18.91 12.29 2.18
N VAL A 265 18.02 13.07 1.54
CA VAL A 265 18.36 14.40 1.00
C VAL A 265 18.79 15.35 2.11
N GLN A 266 18.04 15.36 3.22
CA GLN A 266 18.36 16.21 4.37
C GLN A 266 19.72 15.82 4.98
N ARG A 267 20.04 14.53 5.08
CA ARG A 267 21.34 14.03 5.55
C ARG A 267 22.46 14.42 4.60
N ALA A 268 22.26 14.27 3.29
CA ALA A 268 23.24 14.68 2.28
C ALA A 268 23.53 16.19 2.34
N ILE A 269 22.49 17.03 2.41
CA ILE A 269 22.63 18.48 2.58
C ILE A 269 23.34 18.82 3.89
N ARG A 270 22.99 18.14 4.99
CA ARG A 270 23.64 18.34 6.29
C ARG A 270 25.12 17.97 6.23
N ALA A 271 25.49 16.86 5.59
CA ALA A 271 26.86 16.42 5.42
C ALA A 271 27.69 17.42 4.58
N LEU A 272 27.09 17.99 3.52
CA LEU A 272 27.71 19.07 2.75
C LEU A 272 27.90 20.33 3.59
N LYS A 273 26.90 20.73 4.37
CA LYS A 273 26.93 21.92 5.24
C LYS A 273 27.88 21.77 6.43
N SER A 274 28.05 20.56 6.95
CA SER A 274 28.92 20.28 8.11
C SER A 274 30.39 20.11 7.75
N GLY A 275 30.77 20.29 6.47
CA GLY A 275 32.15 20.13 6.02
C GLY A 275 32.65 18.68 6.04
N ALA A 276 31.76 17.69 6.20
CA ALA A 276 32.10 16.27 6.30
C ALA A 276 32.57 15.64 4.97
N GLY A 277 32.74 16.47 3.94
CA GLY A 277 33.30 16.13 2.64
C GLY A 277 32.27 15.60 1.65
N ALA A 278 32.50 15.89 0.36
CA ALA A 278 31.68 15.41 -0.75
C ALA A 278 31.51 13.87 -0.76
N GLY A 279 32.42 13.12 -0.14
CA GLY A 279 32.35 11.66 -0.01
C GLY A 279 31.18 11.16 0.86
N GLN A 280 30.86 11.81 1.98
CA GLN A 280 29.72 11.39 2.82
C GLN A 280 28.39 11.77 2.16
N ALA A 281 28.32 12.92 1.51
CA ALA A 281 27.18 13.30 0.69
C ALA A 281 26.99 12.32 -0.49
N ALA A 282 28.07 11.95 -1.18
CA ALA A 282 28.04 10.97 -2.25
C ALA A 282 27.60 9.57 -1.77
N ALA A 283 27.99 9.17 -0.56
CA ALA A 283 27.53 7.91 0.04
C ALA A 283 26.01 7.90 0.31
N GLU A 284 25.45 9.02 0.78
CA GLU A 284 23.99 9.16 0.92
C GLU A 284 23.30 9.13 -0.45
N PHE A 285 23.89 9.75 -1.49
CA PHE A 285 23.38 9.68 -2.88
C PHE A 285 23.61 8.33 -3.58
N ALA A 286 24.50 7.49 -3.06
CA ALA A 286 24.71 6.11 -3.52
C ALA A 286 23.84 5.10 -2.76
N SER A 287 23.11 5.54 -1.72
CA SER A 287 22.26 4.67 -0.91
C SER A 287 21.07 4.11 -1.72
N PRO A 288 20.49 2.97 -1.30
CA PRO A 288 19.25 2.45 -1.90
C PRO A 288 18.13 3.50 -1.93
N ALA A 289 18.07 4.38 -0.93
CA ALA A 289 17.09 5.44 -0.85
C ALA A 289 17.30 6.53 -1.91
N ALA A 290 18.54 6.91 -2.19
CA ALA A 290 18.86 7.83 -3.27
C ALA A 290 18.62 7.24 -4.66
N ARG A 291 18.79 5.92 -4.83
CA ARG A 291 18.36 5.24 -6.06
C ARG A 291 16.84 5.34 -6.25
N VAL A 292 16.05 5.18 -5.20
CA VAL A 292 14.58 5.36 -5.25
C VAL A 292 14.24 6.80 -5.60
N LEU A 293 14.89 7.78 -4.96
CA LEU A 293 14.71 9.20 -5.25
C LEU A 293 15.06 9.55 -6.71
N PHE A 294 16.21 9.11 -7.20
CA PHE A 294 16.63 9.33 -8.58
C PHE A 294 15.66 8.65 -9.56
N THR A 295 15.23 7.43 -9.25
CA THR A 295 14.23 6.71 -10.06
C THR A 295 12.90 7.46 -10.05
N ALA A 296 12.44 7.98 -8.90
CA ALA A 296 11.23 8.79 -8.80
C ALA A 296 11.34 10.07 -9.63
N ALA A 297 12.43 10.83 -9.47
CA ALA A 297 12.68 12.03 -10.23
C ALA A 297 12.71 11.72 -11.74
N ALA A 298 13.47 10.73 -12.19
CA ALA A 298 13.55 10.39 -13.61
C ALA A 298 12.21 9.86 -14.17
N THR A 299 11.53 8.95 -13.47
CA THR A 299 10.29 8.32 -13.95
C THR A 299 9.09 9.26 -13.94
N VAL A 300 9.12 10.32 -13.13
CA VAL A 300 8.03 11.30 -13.03
C VAL A 300 8.36 12.58 -13.80
N SER A 301 9.55 13.15 -13.62
CA SER A 301 9.92 14.42 -14.23
C SER A 301 10.07 14.33 -15.75
N LEU A 302 10.54 13.20 -16.30
CA LEU A 302 10.66 13.04 -17.75
C LEU A 302 9.29 13.04 -18.44
N PRO A 303 8.29 12.24 -18.01
CA PRO A 303 6.92 12.37 -18.52
C PRO A 303 6.32 13.76 -18.28
N SER A 304 6.51 14.37 -17.11
CA SER A 304 6.03 15.74 -16.87
C SER A 304 6.61 16.75 -17.85
N LEU A 305 7.91 16.72 -18.10
CA LEU A 305 8.54 17.58 -19.10
C LEU A 305 7.98 17.31 -20.49
N TYR A 306 7.79 16.04 -20.86
CA TYR A 306 7.18 15.67 -22.14
C TYR A 306 5.75 16.22 -22.28
N PHE A 307 4.88 15.99 -21.29
CA PHE A 307 3.48 16.43 -21.33
C PHE A 307 3.38 17.96 -21.29
N TRP A 308 4.25 18.63 -20.53
CA TRP A 308 4.35 20.08 -20.52
C TRP A 308 4.74 20.62 -21.91
N LEU A 309 5.77 20.05 -22.53
CA LEU A 309 6.20 20.45 -23.88
C LEU A 309 5.12 20.16 -24.94
N ALA A 310 4.47 19.00 -24.86
CA ALA A 310 3.42 18.60 -25.79
C ALA A 310 2.17 19.48 -25.69
N SER A 311 1.91 20.05 -24.51
CA SER A 311 0.75 20.92 -24.25
C SER A 311 1.11 22.42 -24.23
N ARG A 312 2.32 22.80 -24.63
CA ARG A 312 2.82 24.18 -24.50
C ARG A 312 1.96 25.23 -25.20
N ASN A 313 1.24 24.85 -26.24
CA ASN A 313 0.36 25.74 -27.02
C ASN A 313 -1.14 25.47 -26.80
N ASP A 314 -1.49 24.63 -25.82
CA ASP A 314 -2.88 24.23 -25.56
C ASP A 314 -3.41 24.94 -24.30
N GLN A 315 -4.17 26.02 -24.50
CA GLN A 315 -4.66 26.84 -23.39
C GLN A 315 -5.60 26.07 -22.45
N GLU A 316 -6.42 25.17 -22.99
CA GLU A 316 -7.35 24.35 -22.18
C GLU A 316 -6.56 23.42 -21.25
N ILE A 317 -5.48 22.80 -21.74
CA ILE A 317 -4.61 21.97 -20.90
C ILE A 317 -3.85 22.83 -19.88
N LYS A 318 -3.39 24.04 -20.24
CA LYS A 318 -2.76 24.95 -19.27
C LYS A 318 -3.71 25.29 -18.12
N ASP A 319 -4.97 25.58 -18.41
CA ASP A 319 -5.96 25.90 -17.39
C ASP A 319 -6.28 24.67 -16.53
N LEU A 320 -6.40 23.49 -17.13
CA LEU A 320 -6.57 22.23 -16.39
C LEU A 320 -5.40 21.94 -15.43
N ARG A 321 -4.15 22.23 -15.83
CA ARG A 321 -2.97 22.05 -14.97
C ARG A 321 -2.98 22.94 -13.73
N LYS A 322 -3.70 24.06 -13.75
CA LYS A 322 -3.86 24.97 -12.59
C LYS A 322 -4.91 24.50 -11.58
N THR A 323 -5.72 23.50 -11.93
CA THR A 323 -6.76 22.96 -11.05
C THR A 323 -6.21 21.87 -10.12
N SER A 324 -7.02 21.44 -9.14
CA SER A 324 -6.73 20.26 -8.31
C SER A 324 -6.53 18.98 -9.14
N GLY A 325 -7.12 18.91 -10.34
CA GLY A 325 -6.85 17.83 -11.30
C GLY A 325 -5.42 17.84 -11.80
N GLY A 326 -4.84 19.01 -12.06
CA GLY A 326 -3.43 19.19 -12.45
C GLY A 326 -2.42 18.69 -11.43
N LEU A 327 -2.78 18.71 -10.14
CA LEU A 327 -1.93 18.17 -9.08
C LEU A 327 -1.74 16.65 -9.20
N ILE A 328 -2.74 15.93 -9.70
CA ILE A 328 -2.79 14.46 -9.68
C ILE A 328 -2.84 13.81 -11.08
N TYR A 329 -3.02 14.60 -12.15
CA TYR A 329 -3.05 14.12 -13.53
C TYR A 329 -2.04 14.86 -14.43
N TRP A 330 -1.43 14.11 -15.33
CA TRP A 330 -0.91 14.63 -16.59
C TRP A 330 -2.03 14.73 -17.61
N TYR A 331 -1.94 15.72 -18.49
CA TYR A 331 -2.91 15.96 -19.56
C TYR A 331 -2.20 15.99 -20.91
N VAL A 332 -2.84 15.39 -21.92
CA VAL A 332 -2.38 15.45 -23.31
C VAL A 332 -3.59 15.41 -24.24
N ARG A 333 -3.53 16.14 -25.34
CA ARG A 333 -4.57 16.06 -26.38
C ARG A 333 -4.27 14.88 -27.31
N SER A 334 -5.26 14.03 -27.53
CA SER A 334 -5.18 12.93 -28.49
C SER A 334 -5.15 13.47 -29.92
N PRO A 335 -4.70 12.67 -30.91
CA PRO A 335 -4.81 13.04 -32.32
C PRO A 335 -6.25 13.32 -32.79
N GLU A 336 -7.24 12.75 -32.08
CA GLU A 336 -8.68 12.91 -32.34
C GLU A 336 -9.26 14.19 -31.70
N GLY A 337 -8.44 14.94 -30.94
CA GLY A 337 -8.80 16.22 -30.33
C GLY A 337 -9.30 16.12 -28.88
N GLU A 338 -9.45 14.91 -28.34
CA GLU A 338 -9.90 14.68 -26.96
C GLU A 338 -8.77 14.84 -25.94
N ILE A 339 -9.09 15.33 -24.73
CA ILE A 339 -8.11 15.44 -23.65
C ILE A 339 -8.04 14.11 -22.89
N VAL A 340 -6.86 13.49 -22.96
CA VAL A 340 -6.53 12.29 -22.20
C VAL A 340 -5.86 12.71 -20.89
N ARG A 341 -6.35 12.14 -19.78
CA ARG A 341 -5.77 12.30 -18.45
C ARG A 341 -5.05 11.04 -18.01
N LEU A 342 -3.84 11.19 -17.49
CA LEU A 342 -3.01 10.10 -16.99
C LEU A 342 -2.67 10.34 -15.51
N PRO A 343 -2.93 9.39 -14.60
CA PRO A 343 -2.69 9.60 -13.18
C PRO A 343 -1.19 9.65 -12.87
N LYS A 344 -0.79 10.69 -12.12
CA LYS A 344 0.53 10.82 -11.53
C LYS A 344 0.64 9.89 -10.30
N PRO A 345 1.82 9.32 -9.99
CA PRO A 345 2.03 8.56 -8.74
C PRO A 345 1.76 9.44 -7.51
N PHE A 346 1.17 8.88 -6.45
CA PHE A 346 0.80 9.66 -5.28
C PHE A 346 2.05 10.22 -4.59
N LEU A 347 2.02 11.50 -4.23
CA LEU A 347 3.11 12.29 -3.61
C LEU A 347 4.36 12.46 -4.48
N TRP A 348 4.92 11.40 -5.07
CA TRP A 348 6.05 11.48 -6.01
C TRP A 348 5.69 12.30 -7.25
N GLY A 349 4.49 12.08 -7.79
CA GLY A 349 3.93 12.79 -8.93
C GLY A 349 3.70 14.27 -8.67
N GLN A 350 3.35 14.61 -7.44
CA GLN A 350 3.14 15.99 -7.03
C GLN A 350 4.46 16.73 -6.88
N VAL A 351 5.44 16.12 -6.20
CA VAL A 351 6.75 16.73 -5.96
C VAL A 351 7.58 16.83 -7.24
N PHE A 352 7.74 15.73 -7.97
CA PHE A 352 8.64 15.65 -9.14
C PHE A 352 7.95 15.92 -10.47
N GLY A 353 6.61 15.86 -10.50
CA GLY A 353 5.82 16.11 -11.69
C GLY A 353 5.22 17.50 -11.66
N THR A 354 4.20 17.71 -10.82
CA THR A 354 3.52 19.01 -10.73
C THR A 354 4.45 20.11 -10.25
N GLY A 355 5.32 19.85 -9.28
CA GLY A 355 6.34 20.82 -8.86
C GLY A 355 7.27 21.24 -10.01
N LEU A 356 7.63 20.32 -10.92
CA LEU A 356 8.38 20.65 -12.13
C LEU A 356 7.53 21.46 -13.12
N GLU A 357 6.30 21.04 -13.38
CA GLU A 357 5.37 21.74 -14.28
C GLU A 357 5.12 23.18 -13.80
N SER A 358 4.91 23.39 -12.49
CA SER A 358 4.76 24.71 -11.88
C SER A 358 6.01 25.56 -11.98
N ALA A 359 7.20 24.97 -11.82
CA ALA A 359 8.46 25.69 -12.01
C ALA A 359 8.66 26.10 -13.49
N LEU A 360 8.28 25.22 -14.43
CA LEU A 360 8.29 25.52 -15.86
C LEU A 360 7.25 26.60 -16.21
N ASP A 361 6.06 26.56 -15.62
CA ASP A 361 5.05 27.61 -15.82
C ASP A 361 5.54 28.96 -15.28
N ALA A 362 6.19 28.97 -14.11
CA ALA A 362 6.75 30.20 -13.53
C ALA A 362 7.86 30.81 -14.39
N VAL A 363 8.74 29.99 -14.95
CA VAL A 363 9.92 30.47 -15.71
C VAL A 363 9.59 30.70 -17.19
N ALA A 364 8.96 29.73 -17.85
CA ALA A 364 8.76 29.73 -19.30
C ALA A 364 7.45 30.39 -19.75
N ASP A 365 6.38 30.25 -18.95
CA ASP A 365 5.09 30.89 -19.20
C ASP A 365 4.90 32.19 -18.39
N GLN A 366 5.93 32.60 -17.61
CA GLN A 366 5.96 33.82 -16.81
C GLN A 366 4.77 33.93 -15.83
N ASP A 367 4.38 32.80 -15.22
CA ASP A 367 3.29 32.72 -14.24
C ASP A 367 3.85 32.75 -12.80
N PRO A 368 4.03 33.94 -12.18
CA PRO A 368 4.72 34.07 -10.89
C PRO A 368 4.00 33.35 -9.74
N GLU A 369 2.69 33.14 -9.87
CA GLU A 369 1.85 32.48 -8.87
C GLU A 369 1.89 30.95 -8.98
N ALA A 370 2.50 30.38 -10.03
CA ALA A 370 2.44 28.94 -10.28
C ALA A 370 3.03 28.09 -9.13
N MET A 371 4.06 28.59 -8.46
CA MET A 371 4.68 27.91 -7.31
C MET A 371 3.89 28.07 -6.02
N GLU A 372 3.20 29.20 -5.84
CA GLU A 372 2.32 29.45 -4.70
C GLU A 372 1.08 28.57 -4.77
N ARG A 373 0.41 28.54 -5.94
CA ARG A 373 -0.73 27.65 -6.19
C ARG A 373 -0.38 26.18 -5.99
N PHE A 374 0.84 25.78 -6.37
CA PHE A 374 1.33 24.43 -6.08
C PHE A 374 1.44 24.17 -4.58
N ALA A 375 2.05 25.08 -3.82
CA ALA A 375 2.21 24.93 -2.39
C ALA A 375 0.85 24.85 -1.66
N GLU A 376 -0.09 25.73 -2.00
CA GLU A 376 -1.47 25.71 -1.47
C GLU A 376 -2.17 24.39 -1.81
N GLY A 377 -2.08 23.95 -3.06
CA GLY A 377 -2.72 22.70 -3.50
C GLY A 377 -2.18 21.43 -2.82
N ILE A 378 -0.95 21.45 -2.31
CA ILE A 378 -0.42 20.36 -1.47
C ILE A 378 -0.99 20.43 -0.06
N LEU A 379 -1.10 21.64 0.51
CA LEU A 379 -1.61 21.84 1.86
C LEU A 379 -3.10 21.47 1.96
N ASP A 380 -3.90 21.80 0.94
CA ASP A 380 -5.33 21.49 0.88
C ASP A 380 -5.66 19.98 0.79
N GLN A 381 -4.65 19.12 0.53
CA GLN A 381 -4.84 17.67 0.47
C GLN A 381 -4.62 16.96 1.82
N VAL A 382 -4.09 17.67 2.82
CA VAL A 382 -3.78 17.16 4.16
C VAL A 382 -4.81 17.67 5.15
#